data_AF-A0A957WYJ1-F1
#
_entry.id   AF-A0A957WYJ1-F1
#
_cell.length_a   1.000
_cell.length_b   1.000
_cell.length_c   1.000
_cell.angle_alpha   90.00
_cell.angle_beta   90.00
_cell.angle_gamma   90.00
#
_symmetry.space_group_name_H-M   'P 1'
#
loop_
_entity.id
_entity.type
_entity.pdbx_description
1 polymer ?
#
loop_
_entity_poly.entity_id
_entity_poly.type
_entity_poly.pdbx_seq_one_letter_code
_entity_poly.pdbx_strand_id
1 'polypeptide(L)'
;MSNLEEHQMELECVHPSGEEEWACPTCGRRFLLTWPPDYNKVIINAGDEQAVHNGSKGGVRMQRPQVDLLAEPTLSEDVRRELEAWLEEIDIDGQLGPAGQ
;
A
#
# COMPACT_ATOMS: atom_id res chain seq x y z
N MET A 1 6.17 22.06 -8.04
CA MET A 1 6.40 20.64 -8.39
C MET A 1 7.50 20.13 -7.49
N SER A 2 7.16 19.40 -6.43
CA SER A 2 8.14 18.78 -5.54
C SER A 2 8.73 17.57 -6.24
N ASN A 3 10.01 17.67 -6.62
CA ASN A 3 10.77 16.62 -7.29
C ASN A 3 11.21 15.61 -6.22
N LEU A 4 10.41 14.58 -5.95
CA LEU A 4 10.79 13.51 -5.01
C LEU A 4 11.86 12.65 -5.70
N GLU A 5 13.00 12.44 -5.04
CA GLU A 5 14.06 11.60 -5.59
C GLU A 5 13.58 10.14 -5.68
N GLU A 6 13.83 9.48 -6.80
CA GLU A 6 13.47 8.08 -7.01
C GLU A 6 14.66 7.18 -6.64
N HIS A 7 14.43 6.25 -5.72
CA HIS A 7 15.39 5.24 -5.31
C HIS A 7 14.94 3.85 -5.75
N GLN A 8 15.91 3.03 -6.15
CA GLN A 8 15.70 1.61 -6.39
C GLN A 8 16.07 0.83 -5.14
N MET A 9 15.24 -0.12 -4.77
CA MET A 9 15.48 -1.08 -3.70
C MET A 9 15.87 -2.44 -4.29
N GLU A 10 16.78 -3.09 -3.59
CA GLU A 10 17.34 -4.38 -3.90
C GLU A 10 16.86 -5.40 -2.87
N LEU A 11 16.54 -6.61 -3.32
CA LEU A 11 16.25 -7.74 -2.46
C LEU A 11 17.59 -8.30 -1.97
N GLU A 12 17.89 -8.11 -0.70
CA GLU A 12 19.14 -8.59 -0.06
C GLU A 12 19.08 -10.10 0.15
N CYS A 13 17.99 -10.58 0.76
CA CYS A 13 17.82 -11.99 1.05
C CYS A 13 16.35 -12.38 1.23
N VAL A 14 16.11 -13.69 1.18
CA VAL A 14 14.85 -14.31 1.59
C VAL A 14 15.16 -15.17 2.81
N HIS A 15 14.50 -14.88 3.92
CA HIS A 15 14.66 -15.60 5.17
C HIS A 15 14.01 -16.99 5.08
N PRO A 16 14.46 -18.00 5.87
CA PRO A 16 13.88 -19.34 5.85
C PRO A 16 12.38 -19.40 6.16
N SER A 17 11.88 -18.43 6.92
CA SER A 17 10.46 -18.23 7.24
C SER A 17 9.66 -17.58 6.10
N GLY A 18 10.32 -17.16 5.02
CA GLY A 18 9.70 -16.64 3.80
C GLY A 18 9.63 -15.12 3.73
N GLU A 19 10.06 -14.37 4.76
CA GLU A 19 10.16 -12.92 4.65
C GLU A 19 11.29 -12.50 3.72
N GLU A 20 11.05 -11.42 2.99
CA GLU A 20 12.03 -10.80 2.12
C GLU A 20 12.64 -9.58 2.78
N GLU A 21 13.97 -9.49 2.76
CA GLU A 21 14.68 -8.31 3.20
C GLU A 21 15.02 -7.41 2.02
N TRP A 22 14.52 -6.18 2.06
CA TRP A 22 14.70 -5.18 1.03
C TRP A 22 15.54 -4.03 1.55
N ALA A 23 16.56 -3.62 0.81
CA ALA A 23 17.42 -2.50 1.16
C ALA A 23 17.57 -1.49 0.00
N CYS A 24 17.62 -0.21 0.33
CA CYS A 24 17.96 0.85 -0.58
C CYS A 24 19.45 1.21 -0.39
N PRO A 25 20.31 1.01 -1.40
CA PRO A 25 21.71 1.38 -1.30
C PRO A 25 21.93 2.91 -1.27
N THR A 26 20.95 3.69 -1.74
CA THR A 26 21.08 5.15 -1.84
C THR A 26 20.90 5.87 -0.50
N CYS A 27 19.85 5.53 0.26
CA CYS A 27 19.53 6.20 1.54
C CYS A 27 19.58 5.28 2.77
N GLY A 28 19.90 3.99 2.57
CA GLY A 28 19.98 3.01 3.65
C GLY A 28 18.64 2.51 4.19
N ARG A 29 17.51 2.88 3.58
CA ARG A 29 16.18 2.37 3.94
C ARG A 29 16.16 0.84 3.87
N ARG A 30 15.63 0.17 4.89
CA ARG A 30 15.57 -1.29 4.98
C ARG A 30 14.27 -1.76 5.61
N PHE A 31 13.66 -2.81 5.06
CA PHE A 31 12.46 -3.43 5.64
C PHE A 31 12.36 -4.91 5.32
N LEU A 32 11.62 -5.64 6.17
CA LEU A 32 11.16 -6.99 5.91
C LEU A 32 9.75 -6.96 5.33
N LEU A 33 9.49 -7.84 4.37
CA LEU A 33 8.20 -7.98 3.71
C LEU A 33 7.75 -9.45 3.75
N THR A 34 6.56 -9.67 4.32
CA THR A 34 5.81 -10.91 4.20
C THR A 34 4.70 -10.68 3.18
N TRP A 35 4.62 -11.55 2.18
CA TRP A 35 3.60 -11.49 1.14
C TRP A 35 2.29 -12.16 1.60
N PRO A 36 1.16 -11.93 0.91
CA PRO A 36 -0.11 -12.57 1.22
C PRO A 36 0.00 -14.11 1.38
N PRO A 37 -0.84 -14.73 2.22
CA PRO A 37 -2.06 -14.16 2.83
C PRO A 37 -1.80 -13.23 4.02
N ASP A 38 -0.70 -13.41 4.75
CA ASP A 38 -0.36 -12.64 5.94
C ASP A 38 0.54 -11.46 5.59
N TYR A 39 0.03 -10.54 4.75
CA TYR A 39 0.81 -9.38 4.32
C TYR A 39 1.28 -8.58 5.54
N ASN A 40 2.60 -8.41 5.66
CA ASN A 40 3.21 -7.63 6.72
C ASN A 40 4.46 -6.92 6.20
N LYS A 41 4.69 -5.69 6.66
CA LYS A 41 5.87 -4.90 6.33
C LYS A 41 6.47 -4.28 7.57
N VAL A 42 7.68 -4.70 7.94
CA VAL A 42 8.39 -4.22 9.12
C VAL A 42 9.57 -3.36 8.70
N ILE A 43 9.52 -2.07 9.00
CA ILE A 43 10.63 -1.15 8.71
C ILE A 43 11.75 -1.36 9.73
N ILE A 44 12.93 -1.77 9.27
CA ILE A 44 14.15 -1.91 10.09
C ILE A 44 14.90 -0.57 10.15
N ASN A 45 15.03 0.10 8.99
CA ASN A 45 15.61 1.43 8.89
C ASN A 45 14.76 2.29 7.95
N ALA A 46 14.40 3.50 8.38
CA ALA A 46 13.55 4.40 7.60
C ALA A 46 14.27 4.97 6.37
N GLY A 47 15.58 5.27 6.46
CA GLY A 47 16.28 5.99 5.39
C GLY A 47 15.61 7.33 5.07
N ASP A 48 15.56 7.71 3.79
CA ASP A 48 14.82 8.90 3.34
C ASP A 48 13.33 8.56 3.15
N GLU A 49 12.46 9.21 3.90
CA GLU A 49 11.00 9.02 3.82
C GLU A 49 10.34 9.86 2.73
N GLN A 50 11.04 10.86 2.20
CA GLN A 50 10.57 11.72 1.11
C GLN A 50 10.88 11.11 -0.26
N ALA A 51 11.90 10.25 -0.36
CA ALA A 51 12.22 9.56 -1.61
C ALA A 51 11.21 8.46 -1.98
N VAL A 52 10.94 8.34 -3.27
CA VAL A 52 10.09 7.28 -3.84
C VAL A 52 10.92 6.02 -4.01
N HIS A 53 10.59 4.98 -3.25
CA HIS A 53 11.31 3.71 -3.28
C HIS A 53 10.60 2.68 -4.16
N ASN A 54 11.29 2.17 -5.18
CA ASN A 54 10.81 1.16 -6.10
C ASN A 54 11.56 -0.15 -5.89
N GLY A 55 10.88 -1.27 -5.68
CA GLY A 55 11.49 -2.61 -5.64
C GLY A 55 11.25 -3.37 -6.95
N SER A 56 12.20 -4.18 -7.40
CA SER A 56 11.99 -5.10 -8.53
C SER A 56 12.22 -6.54 -8.10
N LYS A 57 11.22 -7.41 -8.30
CA LYS A 57 11.33 -8.86 -8.07
C LYS A 57 10.80 -9.59 -9.30
N GLY A 58 11.62 -10.43 -9.93
CA GLY A 58 11.20 -11.26 -11.07
C GLY A 58 10.68 -10.46 -12.28
N GLY A 59 11.13 -9.22 -12.48
CA GLY A 59 10.64 -8.33 -13.55
C GLY A 59 9.37 -7.54 -13.21
N VAL A 60 8.74 -7.79 -12.05
CA VAL A 60 7.61 -6.99 -11.57
C VAL A 60 8.15 -5.79 -10.77
N ARG A 61 7.80 -4.58 -11.21
CA ARG A 61 8.16 -3.33 -10.54
C ARG A 61 7.09 -3.02 -9.48
N MET A 62 7.45 -3.08 -8.20
CA MET A 62 6.60 -2.58 -7.12
C MET A 62 6.64 -1.06 -7.14
N GLN A 63 5.57 -0.44 -7.62
CA GLN A 63 5.36 1.01 -7.54
C GLN A 63 4.34 1.33 -6.44
N ARG A 64 4.48 2.49 -5.82
CA ARG A 64 3.40 3.04 -4.98
C ARG A 64 2.17 3.25 -5.87
N PRO A 65 0.98 2.75 -5.50
CA PRO A 65 -0.24 3.08 -6.23
C PRO A 65 -0.39 4.60 -6.28
N GLN A 66 -0.36 5.16 -7.49
CA GLN A 66 -0.73 6.55 -7.71
C GLN A 66 -2.25 6.59 -7.81
N VAL A 67 -2.90 7.00 -6.73
CA VAL A 67 -4.32 7.35 -6.75
C VAL A 67 -4.39 8.83 -7.09
N ASP A 68 -4.90 9.15 -8.28
CA ASP A 68 -5.24 10.52 -8.60
C ASP A 68 -6.47 10.91 -7.78
N LEU A 69 -6.27 11.70 -6.73
CA LEU A 69 -7.34 12.17 -5.85
C LEU A 69 -8.25 13.22 -6.51
N LEU A 70 -7.87 13.73 -7.69
CA LEU A 70 -8.65 14.70 -8.47
C LEU A 70 -9.40 14.05 -9.65
N ALA A 71 -9.07 12.80 -9.98
CA ALA A 71 -9.85 12.02 -10.92
C ALA A 71 -11.16 11.59 -10.26
N GLU A 72 -12.30 11.91 -10.88
CA GLU A 72 -13.57 11.35 -10.43
C GLU A 72 -13.51 9.82 -10.60
N PRO A 73 -13.69 9.03 -9.53
CA PRO A 73 -13.69 7.59 -9.64
C PRO A 73 -14.89 7.17 -10.48
N THR A 74 -14.64 6.69 -11.69
CA THR A 74 -15.68 6.16 -12.58
C THR A 74 -15.84 4.67 -12.33
N LEU A 75 -16.92 4.31 -11.65
CA LEU A 75 -17.40 2.93 -11.61
C LEU A 75 -18.16 2.65 -12.91
N SER A 76 -18.06 1.44 -13.46
CA SER A 76 -18.99 1.02 -14.50
C SER A 76 -20.40 0.90 -13.93
N GLU A 77 -21.42 1.08 -14.77
CA GLU A 77 -22.83 0.97 -14.35
C GLU A 77 -23.16 -0.38 -13.70
N ASP A 78 -22.53 -1.46 -14.15
CA ASP A 78 -22.72 -2.78 -13.55
C ASP A 78 -22.14 -2.86 -12.13
N VAL A 79 -20.92 -2.38 -11.94
CA VAL A 79 -20.26 -2.35 -10.63
C VAL A 79 -21.01 -1.40 -9.68
N ARG A 80 -21.50 -0.27 -10.21
CA ARG A 80 -22.30 0.69 -9.45
C ARG A 80 -23.60 0.06 -8.95
N ARG A 81 -24.33 -0.64 -9.83
CA ARG A 81 -25.59 -1.31 -9.47
C ARG A 81 -25.38 -2.40 -8.41
N GLU A 82 -24.31 -3.18 -8.53
CA GLU A 82 -23.96 -4.21 -7.52
C GLU A 82 -23.60 -3.58 -6.17
N LEU A 83 -22.85 -2.48 -6.19
CA LEU A 83 -22.49 -1.74 -4.98
C LEU A 83 -23.73 -1.13 -4.31
N GLU A 84 -24.63 -0.51 -5.08
CA GLU A 84 -25.87 0.09 -4.56
C GLU A 84 -26.77 -0.98 -3.93
N ALA A 85 -26.98 -2.11 -4.60
CA ALA A 85 -27.76 -3.23 -4.04
C ALA A 85 -27.14 -3.79 -2.75
N TRP A 86 -25.82 -3.87 -2.66
CA TRP A 86 -25.13 -4.30 -1.45
C TRP A 86 -25.23 -3.27 -0.32
N LEU A 87 -25.13 -1.97 -0.63
CA LEU A 87 -25.25 -0.90 0.37
C LEU A 87 -26.65 -0.85 0.99
N GLU A 88 -27.71 -1.16 0.24
CA GLU A 88 -29.08 -1.25 0.75
C GLU A 88 -29.27 -2.39 1.77
N GLU A 89 -28.47 -3.47 1.66
CA GLU A 89 -28.49 -4.59 2.59
C GLU A 89 -27.72 -4.30 3.90
N ILE A 90 -26.93 -3.23 3.93
CA ILE A 90 -26.17 -2.85 5.13
C ILE A 90 -26.97 -1.86 5.95
N ASP A 91 -27.28 -2.25 7.17
CA ASP A 91 -27.76 -1.34 8.20
C ASP A 91 -26.59 -0.46 8.72
N ILE A 92 -26.37 0.69 8.07
CA ILE A 92 -25.31 1.67 8.45
C ILE A 92 -25.74 2.50 9.68
N ASP A 93 -27.00 2.44 10.12
CA ASP A 93 -27.54 3.26 11.21
C ASP A 93 -27.14 2.75 12.62
N GLY A 94 -26.34 1.68 12.72
CA GLY A 94 -26.00 1.00 13.97
C GLY A 94 -24.91 1.61 14.87
N GLN A 95 -24.25 2.72 14.52
CA GLN A 95 -23.21 3.34 15.39
C GLN A 95 -23.26 4.87 15.42
N LEU A 96 -24.34 5.44 15.94
CA LEU A 96 -24.27 6.68 16.72
C LEU A 96 -24.75 6.36 18.14
N GLY A 97 -23.80 5.99 19.01
CA GLY A 97 -24.06 5.90 20.44
C GLY A 97 -24.57 7.26 20.97
N PRO A 98 -25.34 7.27 22.07
CA PRO A 98 -25.96 8.50 22.55
C PRO A 98 -24.88 9.55 22.88
N ALA A 99 -25.06 10.76 22.35
CA ALA A 99 -24.32 11.93 22.79
C ALA A 99 -24.61 12.14 24.29
N GLY A 100 -23.58 12.00 25.12
CA GLY A 100 -23.73 12.18 26.57
C GLY A 100 -24.12 13.61 26.94
N GLN A 101 -25.24 13.74 27.64
CA GLN A 101 -25.35 14.24 29.02
C GLN A 101 -26.81 14.28 29.45
#